data_AF-A0A975WEE6-F1
#
_entry.id   AF-A0A975WEE6-F1
#
_cell.length_a   1.000
_cell.length_b   1.000
_cell.length_c   1.000
_cell.angle_alpha   90.00
_cell.angle_beta   90.00
_cell.angle_gamma   90.00
#
_symmetry.space_group_name_H-M   'P 1'
#
loop_
_entity.id
_entity.type
_entity.pdbx_description
1 polymer ?
#
loop_
_entity_poly.entity_id
_entity_poly.type
_entity_poly.pdbx_seq_one_letter_code
_entity_poly.pdbx_strand_id
1 'polypeptide(L)'
;MILARQSPSTGPTSPDIWGLHEEDTGAIQHPAACPRTRKAAPIDVVPDFDPLTARTSCLTRCGTAKPEFIKTRDDRAATPALPDRMPHAAQVNLRGGRLHPAEADGHSNFKTTANKF
;
A
#
# COMPACT_ATOMS: atom_id res chain seq x y z
N MET A 1 6.65 21.18 1.76
CA MET A 1 6.01 21.29 3.09
C MET A 1 5.12 20.06 3.28
N ILE A 2 5.37 19.17 4.25
CA ILE A 2 4.59 17.92 4.37
C ILE A 2 3.23 18.23 4.97
N LEU A 3 2.17 18.17 4.17
CA LEU A 3 0.80 18.19 4.65
C LEU A 3 0.45 16.80 5.18
N ALA A 4 0.15 16.70 6.47
CA ALA A 4 -0.19 15.45 7.12
C ALA A 4 -1.67 15.42 7.53
N ARG A 5 -2.41 14.41 7.04
CA ARG A 5 -3.77 14.11 7.55
C ARG A 5 -3.73 12.78 8.30
N GLN A 6 -4.14 12.78 9.57
CA GLN A 6 -4.23 11.58 10.38
C GLN A 6 -5.64 10.98 10.32
N SER A 7 -5.71 9.68 10.11
CA SER A 7 -6.88 8.83 10.33
C SER A 7 -6.62 7.98 11.58
N PRO A 8 -7.22 8.33 12.74
CA PRO A 8 -6.95 7.62 13.99
C PRO A 8 -7.55 6.21 13.99
N SER A 9 -6.92 5.32 14.76
CA SER A 9 -7.39 3.96 15.00
C SER A 9 -8.80 3.95 15.57
N THR A 10 -9.66 3.08 15.04
CA THR A 10 -11.05 2.90 15.50
C THR A 10 -11.24 1.66 16.37
N GLY A 11 -10.17 0.93 16.71
CA GLY A 11 -10.29 -0.26 17.55
C GLY A 11 -9.05 -1.17 17.59
N PRO A 12 -9.13 -2.32 18.28
CA PRO A 12 -7.99 -3.19 18.57
C PRO A 12 -7.28 -3.78 17.34
N THR A 13 -7.97 -3.81 16.21
CA THR A 13 -7.51 -4.34 14.91
C THR A 13 -7.24 -3.24 13.88
N SER A 14 -7.37 -1.97 14.26
CA SER A 14 -7.19 -0.81 13.38
C SER A 14 -5.89 -0.09 13.75
N PRO A 15 -5.01 0.22 12.78
CA PRO A 15 -3.86 1.09 13.01
C PRO A 15 -4.25 2.57 12.89
N ASP A 16 -3.46 3.44 13.51
CA ASP A 16 -3.37 4.86 13.15
C ASP A 16 -2.69 4.97 11.79
N ILE A 17 -3.26 5.74 10.87
CA ILE A 17 -2.71 5.95 9.52
C ILE A 17 -2.50 7.44 9.31
N TRP A 18 -1.33 7.84 8.83
CA TRP A 18 -1.08 9.21 8.40
C TRP A 18 -0.94 9.23 6.88
N GLY A 19 -1.58 10.17 6.20
CA GLY A 19 -1.28 10.49 4.81
C GLY A 19 -0.29 11.65 4.78
N LEU A 20 0.94 11.39 4.34
CA LEU A 20 2.02 12.37 4.22
C LEU A 20 2.17 12.75 2.75
N HIS A 21 1.78 13.97 2.39
CA HIS A 21 1.94 14.48 1.03
C HIS A 21 3.33 15.09 0.83
N GLU A 22 3.99 14.65 -0.23
CA GLU A 22 5.25 15.19 -0.73
C GLU A 22 4.93 16.03 -1.98
N GLU A 23 5.32 17.30 -1.98
CA GLU A 23 4.87 18.28 -2.97
C GLU A 23 5.60 18.16 -4.31
N ASP A 24 6.87 17.74 -4.31
CA ASP A 24 7.72 17.71 -5.50
C ASP A 24 7.31 16.57 -6.45
N THR A 25 6.90 15.43 -5.89
CA THR A 25 6.47 14.22 -6.60
C THR A 25 4.95 14.06 -6.67
N GLY A 26 4.21 14.81 -5.84
CA GLY A 26 2.75 14.63 -5.66
C GLY A 26 2.39 13.30 -4.98
N ALA A 27 3.37 12.60 -4.39
CA ALA A 27 3.14 11.32 -3.74
C ALA A 27 2.48 11.51 -2.37
N ILE A 28 1.61 10.58 -2.01
CA ILE A 28 1.03 10.48 -0.66
C ILE A 28 1.44 9.15 -0.05
N GLN A 29 2.28 9.21 0.98
CA GLN A 29 2.78 8.04 1.69
C GLN A 29 1.93 7.77 2.93
N HIS A 30 1.69 6.50 3.25
CA HIS A 30 0.72 6.09 4.27
C HIS A 30 1.32 5.25 5.41
N PRO A 31 2.22 5.79 6.25
CA PRO A 31 2.68 5.05 7.43
C PRO A 31 1.49 4.66 8.32
N ALA A 32 1.46 3.39 8.71
CA ALA A 32 0.44 2.82 9.58
C ALA A 32 1.10 2.32 10.88
N ALA A 33 0.64 2.77 12.04
CA ALA A 33 1.14 2.33 13.35
C ALA A 33 0.02 1.73 14.20
N CYS A 34 0.29 0.61 14.84
CA CYS A 34 -0.63 0.01 15.78
C CYS A 34 -0.37 0.56 17.19
N PRO A 35 -1.30 1.32 17.81
CA PRO A 35 -1.07 1.93 19.12
C PRO A 35 -0.87 0.89 20.24
N ARG A 36 -1.47 -0.30 20.10
CA ARG A 36 -1.36 -1.40 21.08
C ARG A 36 -0.02 -2.11 21.02
N THR A 37 0.39 -2.55 19.83
CA THR A 37 1.60 -3.38 19.66
C THR A 37 2.85 -2.55 19.44
N ARG A 38 2.69 -1.25 19.18
CA ARG A 38 3.74 -0.31 18.77
C ARG A 38 4.48 -0.72 17.49
N LYS A 39 3.94 -1.68 16.74
CA LYS A 39 4.44 -2.04 15.41
C LYS A 39 3.98 -1.00 14.40
N ALA A 40 4.87 -0.63 13.48
CA ALA A 40 4.55 0.26 12.38
C ALA A 40 4.97 -0.38 11.05
N ALA A 41 4.22 -0.07 10.01
CA ALA A 41 4.50 -0.47 8.64
C ALA A 41 4.41 0.76 7.74
N PRO A 42 5.46 1.10 6.98
CA PRO A 42 5.36 2.11 5.95
C PRO A 42 4.64 1.54 4.73
N ILE A 43 3.73 2.30 4.13
CA ILE A 43 2.96 1.92 2.93
C ILE A 43 3.20 2.96 1.84
N ASP A 44 3.44 2.49 0.62
CA ASP A 44 3.72 3.31 -0.57
C ASP A 44 4.89 4.28 -0.38
N VAL A 45 6.02 3.77 0.13
CA VAL A 45 7.25 4.55 0.26
C VAL A 45 7.78 4.90 -1.12
N VAL A 46 7.95 6.19 -1.37
CA VAL A 46 8.56 6.71 -2.60
C VAL A 46 10.01 7.10 -2.29
N PRO A 47 11.01 6.52 -2.98
CA PRO A 47 12.39 6.99 -2.89
C PRO A 47 12.53 8.40 -3.46
N ASP A 48 13.36 9.21 -2.84
CA ASP A 48 13.71 10.54 -3.35
C ASP A 48 14.48 10.39 -4.67
N PHE A 49 14.26 11.31 -5.62
CA PHE A 49 14.96 11.32 -6.91
C PHE A 49 15.44 12.74 -7.25
N ASP A 50 16.74 12.89 -7.46
CA ASP A 50 17.35 14.11 -8.00
C ASP A 50 17.41 14.04 -9.53
N PRO A 51 16.61 14.84 -10.25
CA PRO A 51 16.58 14.83 -11.71
C PRO A 51 17.83 15.42 -12.37
N LEU A 52 18.60 16.27 -11.66
CA LEU A 52 19.81 16.90 -12.20
C LEU A 52 20.99 15.93 -12.25
N THR A 53 21.04 15.00 -11.28
CA THR A 53 22.12 14.00 -11.19
C THR A 53 21.67 12.57 -11.49
N ALA A 54 20.38 12.38 -11.78
CA ALA A 54 19.73 11.08 -11.98
C ALA A 54 19.99 10.10 -10.81
N ARG A 55 20.00 10.62 -9.59
CA ARG A 55 20.29 9.84 -8.37
C ARG A 55 19.01 9.61 -7.57
N THR A 56 18.82 8.38 -7.12
CA THR A 56 17.80 8.05 -6.13
C THR A 56 18.43 7.96 -4.74
N SER A 57 17.81 8.59 -3.73
CA SER A 57 18.11 8.36 -2.31
C SER A 57 16.88 7.83 -1.59
N CYS A 58 17.07 7.20 -0.45
CA CYS A 58 15.95 6.82 0.41
C CYS A 58 16.24 7.22 1.85
N LEU A 59 15.24 7.80 2.52
CA LEU A 59 15.32 8.28 3.89
C LEU A 59 15.69 7.18 4.91
N THR A 60 15.45 5.91 4.55
CA THR A 60 15.84 4.73 5.33
C THR A 60 16.91 3.96 4.56
N ARG A 61 18.19 4.19 4.88
CA ARG A 61 19.40 3.46 4.44
C ARG A 61 19.14 2.25 3.53
N CYS A 62 19.08 2.46 2.22
CA CYS A 62 19.23 1.37 1.24
C CYS A 62 20.69 1.38 0.79
N GLY A 63 21.51 0.66 1.53
CA GLY A 63 22.84 0.23 1.06
C GLY A 63 22.77 -1.05 0.22
N THR A 64 21.58 -1.50 -0.15
CA THR A 64 21.38 -2.73 -0.92
C THR A 64 21.51 -2.43 -2.40
N ALA A 65 22.45 -3.11 -3.05
CA ALA A 65 22.58 -3.03 -4.49
C ALA A 65 21.29 -3.56 -5.16
N LYS A 66 20.90 -2.99 -6.30
CA LYS A 66 19.75 -3.43 -7.12
C LYS A 66 19.57 -4.97 -7.19
N PRO A 67 20.60 -5.79 -7.44
CA PRO A 67 20.45 -7.26 -7.46
C PRO A 67 20.05 -7.87 -6.11
N GLU A 68 20.54 -7.34 -4.99
CA GLU A 68 20.17 -7.83 -3.65
C GLU A 68 18.73 -7.47 -3.30
N PHE A 69 18.27 -6.28 -3.74
CA PHE A 69 16.87 -5.89 -3.61
C PHE A 69 15.96 -6.82 -4.41
N ILE A 70 16.29 -7.10 -5.68
CA ILE A 70 15.51 -7.99 -6.55
C ILE A 70 15.43 -9.38 -5.91
N LYS A 71 16.56 -9.94 -5.47
CA LYS A 71 16.59 -11.24 -4.78
C LYS A 71 15.69 -11.26 -3.55
N THR A 72 15.81 -10.26 -2.67
CA THR A 72 15.00 -10.17 -1.45
C THR A 72 13.50 -10.05 -1.78
N ARG A 73 13.15 -9.29 -2.83
CA ARG A 73 11.77 -9.13 -3.29
C ARG A 73 11.23 -10.43 -3.85
N ASP A 74 12.01 -11.15 -4.66
CA ASP A 74 11.60 -12.40 -5.28
C ASP A 74 11.47 -13.52 -4.24
N ASP A 75 12.40 -13.62 -3.28
CA ASP A 75 12.33 -14.56 -2.15
C ASP A 75 11.07 -14.32 -1.29
N ARG A 76 10.69 -13.06 -1.08
CA ARG A 76 9.43 -12.71 -0.38
C ARG A 76 8.20 -13.03 -1.23
N ALA A 77 8.23 -12.70 -2.51
CA ALA A 77 7.14 -12.99 -3.44
C ALA A 77 6.92 -14.49 -3.64
N ALA A 78 7.95 -15.32 -3.45
CA ALA A 78 7.85 -16.77 -3.42
C ALA A 78 7.06 -17.31 -2.21
N THR A 79 6.73 -16.46 -1.22
CA THR A 79 5.84 -16.83 -0.12
C THR A 79 4.38 -16.65 -0.58
N PRO A 80 3.63 -17.73 -0.83
CA PRO A 80 2.48 -17.72 -1.75
C PRO A 80 1.15 -17.24 -1.14
N ALA A 81 1.15 -16.65 0.06
CA ALA A 81 -0.10 -16.20 0.67
C ALA A 81 -0.46 -14.79 0.19
N LEU A 82 -1.21 -14.72 -0.91
CA LEU A 82 -1.99 -13.53 -1.24
C LEU A 82 -3.00 -13.28 -0.09
N PRO A 83 -3.11 -12.06 0.46
CA PRO A 83 -4.12 -11.78 1.46
C PRO A 83 -5.54 -12.07 0.92
N ASP A 84 -6.38 -12.74 1.72
CA ASP A 84 -7.72 -13.21 1.33
C ASP A 84 -8.62 -12.14 0.68
N ARG A 85 -8.41 -10.87 1.06
CA ARG A 85 -9.20 -9.73 0.59
C ARG A 85 -8.61 -9.00 -0.61
N MET A 86 -7.40 -9.32 -1.05
CA MET A 86 -6.78 -8.70 -2.22
C MET A 86 -7.67 -8.70 -3.48
N PRO A 87 -8.31 -9.81 -3.88
CA PRO A 87 -9.14 -9.80 -5.09
C PRO A 87 -10.40 -8.92 -4.95
N HIS A 88 -10.93 -8.77 -3.73
CA HIS A 88 -12.08 -7.93 -3.44
C HIS A 88 -11.68 -6.45 -3.43
N ALA A 89 -10.59 -6.13 -2.74
CA ALA A 89 -10.04 -4.77 -2.67
C ALA A 89 -9.64 -4.26 -4.05
N ALA A 90 -9.01 -5.11 -4.88
CA ALA A 90 -8.63 -4.74 -6.26
C ALA A 90 -9.84 -4.34 -7.11
N GLN A 91 -10.96 -5.07 -7.01
CA GLN A 91 -12.19 -4.76 -7.76
C GLN A 91 -12.78 -3.39 -7.39
N VAL A 92 -12.66 -2.96 -6.13
CA VAL A 92 -13.11 -1.63 -5.68
C VAL A 92 -12.09 -0.55 -6.05
N ASN A 93 -10.81 -0.80 -5.81
CA ASN A 93 -9.74 0.18 -6.01
C ASN A 93 -9.58 0.55 -7.49
N LEU A 94 -9.67 -0.43 -8.39
CA LEU A 94 -9.63 -0.18 -9.85
C LEU A 94 -10.86 0.60 -10.36
N ARG A 95 -11.93 0.69 -9.57
CA ARG A 95 -13.14 1.48 -9.85
C ARG A 95 -13.15 2.82 -9.11
N GLY A 96 -12.00 3.25 -8.57
CA GLY A 96 -11.88 4.49 -7.79
C GLY A 96 -12.72 4.47 -6.52
N GLY A 97 -12.78 3.34 -5.82
CA GLY A 97 -13.52 3.21 -4.56
C GLY A 97 -15.00 2.80 -4.71
N ARG A 98 -15.50 2.63 -5.94
CA ARG A 98 -16.91 2.30 -6.19
C ARG A 98 -17.14 0.80 -6.29
N LEU A 99 -18.27 0.34 -5.76
CA LEU A 99 -18.74 -1.03 -5.93
C LEU A 99 -19.19 -1.29 -7.38
N HIS A 100 -19.40 -2.57 -7.70
CA HIS A 100 -20.10 -2.96 -8.92
C HIS A 100 -21.56 -2.49 -8.88
N PRO A 101 -22.20 -2.24 -10.04
CA PRO A 101 -23.64 -2.03 -10.09
C PRO A 101 -24.37 -3.19 -9.40
N ALA A 102 -25.51 -2.88 -8.77
CA ALA A 102 -26.35 -3.91 -8.19
C ALA A 102 -26.88 -4.84 -9.28
N GLU A 103 -26.94 -6.14 -8.98
CA GLU A 103 -27.54 -7.14 -9.85
C GLU A 103 -29.06 -7.24 -9.58
N ALA A 104 -29.76 -8.18 -10.23
CA ALA A 104 -31.21 -8.30 -10.14
C ALA A 104 -31.73 -8.65 -8.73
N ASP A 105 -30.84 -9.14 -7.86
CA ASP A 105 -31.08 -9.38 -6.43
C ASP A 105 -31.01 -8.10 -5.58
N GLY A 106 -30.67 -6.96 -6.19
CA GLY A 106 -30.49 -5.68 -5.50
C GLY A 106 -29.14 -5.52 -4.80
N HIS A 107 -28.22 -6.48 -4.94
CA HIS A 107 -26.92 -6.48 -4.27
C HIS A 107 -25.76 -6.27 -5.23
N SER A 108 -24.70 -5.60 -4.75
CA SER A 108 -23.43 -5.46 -5.48
C SER A 108 -22.51 -6.64 -5.15
N ASN A 109 -22.42 -7.61 -6.07
CA ASN A 109 -21.65 -8.83 -5.86
C ASN A 109 -20.20 -8.69 -6.39
N PHE A 110 -19.24 -9.24 -5.63
CA PHE A 110 -17.85 -9.39 -6.11
C PHE A 110 -17.74 -10.58 -7.05
N LYS A 111 -16.94 -10.43 -8.11
CA LYS A 111 -16.77 -11.47 -9.13
C LYS A 111 -15.44 -12.17 -8.92
N THR A 112 -15.51 -13.46 -8.60
CA THR A 112 -14.33 -14.32 -8.42
C THR A 112 -14.42 -15.48 -9.39
N THR A 113 -13.38 -15.68 -10.21
CA THR A 113 -13.32 -16.82 -11.12
C THR A 113 -13.00 -18.08 -10.32
N ALA A 114 -13.82 -19.11 -10.46
CA ALA A 114 -13.58 -20.40 -9.82
C ALA A 114 -12.26 -21.01 -10.35
N ASN A 115 -11.44 -21.55 -9.43
CA ASN A 115 -10.19 -22.28 -9.74
C ASN A 115 -9.18 -21.52 -10.60
N LYS A 116 -9.09 -20.20 -10.44
CA LYS A 116 -8.06 -19.38 -11.09
C LYS A 116 -7.26 -18.64 -10.01
N PHE A 117 -6.13 -19.23 -9.65
CA PHE A 117 -5.18 -18.73 -8.64
C PHE A 117 -3.88 -18.28 -9.30
#